data_AF-A0A7C5RMH5-F1
#
_entry.id   AF-A0A7C5RMH5-F1
#
_cell.length_a   1.000
_cell.length_b   1.000
_cell.length_c   1.000
_cell.angle_alpha   90.00
_cell.angle_beta   90.00
_cell.angle_gamma   90.00
#
_symmetry.space_group_name_H-M   'P 1'
#
loop_
_entity.id
_entity.type
_entity.pdbx_description
1 polymer ?
#
loop_
_entity_poly.entity_id
_entity_poly.type
_entity_poly.pdbx_seq_one_letter_code
_entity_poly.pdbx_strand_id
1 'polypeptide(L)'
;MSEKERRQRRERMLTPMGIKEFFADGNISINMRICRGVDCKLCIKVCPTNALFWKVGEVGVIEDLCIYCGACVLSCIVDDCIRVIRKRADGEVESFSTPRDFIMLQHGINAKKRFKRVRDLFPTPEDYLSRYRPAMAP
;
A
#
# COMPACT_ATOMS: atom_id res chain seq x y z
N MET A 1 6.85 18.16 -16.84
CA MET A 1 6.50 16.83 -17.39
C MET A 1 5.00 16.67 -17.31
N SER A 2 4.35 16.21 -18.37
CA SER A 2 2.92 15.88 -18.34
C SER A 2 2.67 14.59 -17.55
N GLU A 3 1.46 14.40 -17.02
CA GLU A 3 1.07 13.15 -16.32
C GLU A 3 1.30 11.90 -17.19
N LYS A 4 1.07 12.04 -18.51
CA LYS A 4 1.27 10.97 -19.48
C LYS A 4 2.74 10.56 -19.60
N GLU A 5 3.66 11.54 -19.64
CA GLU A 5 5.11 11.29 -19.69
C GLU A 5 5.59 10.59 -18.41
N ARG A 6 5.10 11.05 -17.24
CA ARG A 6 5.43 10.43 -15.95
C ARG A 6 4.98 8.97 -15.92
N ARG A 7 3.75 8.68 -16.35
CA ARG A 7 3.23 7.31 -16.41
C ARG A 7 4.04 6.40 -17.34
N GLN A 8 4.38 6.88 -18.54
CA GLN A 8 5.21 6.14 -19.50
C GLN A 8 6.61 5.86 -18.95
N ARG A 9 7.21 6.82 -18.25
CA ARG A 9 8.53 6.66 -17.63
C ARG A 9 8.52 5.58 -16.55
N ARG A 10 7.51 5.61 -15.67
CA ARG A 10 7.31 4.59 -14.61
C ARG A 10 7.13 3.19 -15.19
N GLU A 11 6.30 3.04 -16.21
CA GLU A 11 6.06 1.76 -16.86
C GLU A 11 7.36 1.17 -17.44
N ARG A 12 8.18 1.98 -18.11
CA ARG A 12 9.49 1.56 -18.63
C ARG A 12 10.46 1.11 -17.52
N MET A 13 10.40 1.73 -16.34
CA MET A 13 11.28 1.40 -15.21
C MET A 13 10.82 0.15 -14.45
N LEU A 14 9.51 -0.04 -14.30
CA LEU A 14 8.92 -1.10 -13.46
C LEU A 14 8.69 -2.42 -14.21
N THR A 15 8.37 -2.38 -15.50
CA THR A 15 8.11 -3.60 -16.30
C THR A 15 9.29 -4.59 -16.28
N PRO A 16 10.56 -4.17 -16.43
CA PRO A 16 11.71 -5.09 -16.33
C PRO A 16 11.85 -5.77 -14.97
N MET A 17 11.32 -5.18 -13.90
CA MET A 17 11.35 -5.75 -12.55
C MET A 17 10.24 -6.78 -12.32
N GLY A 18 9.30 -6.95 -13.26
CA GLY A 18 8.14 -7.83 -13.09
C GLY A 18 7.15 -7.37 -12.00
N ILE A 19 7.24 -6.10 -11.60
CA ILE A 19 6.44 -5.54 -10.52
C ILE A 19 5.17 -4.91 -11.08
N LYS A 20 4.02 -5.41 -10.64
CA LYS A 20 2.72 -4.82 -10.99
C LYS A 20 2.43 -3.62 -10.10
N GLU A 21 2.33 -2.44 -10.71
CA GLU A 21 1.85 -1.24 -10.02
C GLU A 21 0.32 -1.28 -9.87
N PHE A 22 -0.17 -1.03 -8.65
CA PHE A 22 -1.61 -1.07 -8.32
C PHE A 22 -2.23 0.31 -8.10
N PHE A 23 -1.41 1.36 -8.05
CA PHE A 23 -1.84 2.72 -7.70
C PHE A 23 -1.71 3.62 -8.93
N ALA A 24 -2.68 4.51 -9.12
CA ALA A 24 -2.69 5.45 -10.23
C ALA A 24 -1.68 6.58 -10.02
N ASP A 25 -1.51 6.99 -8.76
CA ASP A 25 -0.57 8.03 -8.34
C ASP A 25 -0.24 7.87 -6.85
N GLY A 26 0.78 8.58 -6.38
CA GLY A 26 1.12 8.67 -4.97
C GLY A 26 2.27 9.63 -4.68
N ASN A 27 2.49 9.85 -3.39
CA ASN A 27 3.56 10.66 -2.84
C ASN A 27 4.16 9.97 -1.60
N ILE A 28 5.43 10.20 -1.35
CA ILE A 28 6.13 9.79 -0.14
C ILE A 28 6.89 10.97 0.43
N SER A 29 6.73 11.22 1.73
CA SER A 29 7.45 12.27 2.44
C SER A 29 8.17 11.71 3.66
N ILE A 30 9.39 12.18 3.90
CA ILE A 30 10.24 11.75 5.01
C ILE A 30 10.54 12.95 5.90
N ASN A 31 10.22 12.87 7.18
CA ASN A 31 10.53 13.90 8.17
C ASN A 31 11.98 13.73 8.66
N MET A 32 12.89 14.48 8.04
CA MET A 32 14.31 14.43 8.36
C MET A 32 14.66 14.92 9.77
N ARG A 33 13.75 15.61 10.48
CA ARG A 33 13.99 16.05 11.87
C ARG A 33 13.95 14.90 12.88
N ILE A 34 13.23 13.83 12.56
CA ILE A 34 13.06 12.67 13.44
C ILE A 34 13.64 11.38 12.85
N CYS A 35 14.12 11.43 11.60
CA CYS A 35 14.78 10.31 10.95
C CYS A 35 16.09 9.96 11.67
N ARG A 36 16.28 8.69 12.02
CA ARG A 36 17.54 8.16 12.59
C ARG A 36 18.69 8.07 11.59
N GLY A 37 18.43 8.33 10.31
CA GLY A 37 19.47 8.55 9.32
C GLY A 37 20.36 7.34 9.02
N VAL A 38 21.67 7.60 8.94
CA VAL A 38 22.70 6.69 8.39
C VAL A 38 22.86 5.41 9.21
N ASP A 39 22.55 5.47 10.50
CA ASP A 39 22.70 4.34 11.43
C ASP A 39 21.54 3.35 11.36
N CYS A 40 20.41 3.71 10.73
CA CYS A 40 19.21 2.88 10.65
C CYS A 40 19.04 2.20 9.29
N LYS A 41 18.83 2.98 8.21
CA LYS A 41 18.66 2.51 6.82
C LYS A 41 17.61 1.39 6.59
N LEU A 42 16.71 1.12 7.54
CA LEU A 42 15.72 0.03 7.42
C LEU A 42 14.75 0.23 6.25
N CYS A 43 14.26 1.46 6.04
CA CYS A 43 13.36 1.78 4.93
C CYS A 43 14.00 1.57 3.55
N ILE A 44 15.33 1.76 3.43
CA ILE A 44 16.11 1.50 2.22
C ILE A 44 16.20 -0.02 1.99
N LYS A 45 16.59 -0.78 3.01
CA LYS A 45 16.76 -2.24 2.93
C LYS A 45 15.48 -2.99 2.57
N VAL A 46 14.33 -2.52 3.05
CA VAL A 46 13.03 -3.18 2.79
C VAL A 46 12.40 -2.77 1.45
N CYS A 47 12.94 -1.78 0.76
CA CYS A 47 12.31 -1.24 -0.46
C CYS A 47 12.41 -2.26 -1.60
N PRO A 48 11.29 -2.81 -2.10
CA PRO A 48 11.34 -3.87 -3.11
C PRO A 48 11.83 -3.39 -4.49
N THR A 49 11.78 -2.09 -4.75
CA THR A 49 12.16 -1.47 -6.02
C THR A 49 13.44 -0.66 -5.95
N ASN A 50 14.14 -0.65 -4.80
CA ASN A 50 15.29 0.22 -4.54
C ASN A 50 15.00 1.71 -4.79
N ALA A 51 13.76 2.16 -4.59
CA ALA A 51 13.37 3.56 -4.76
C ALA A 51 13.95 4.48 -3.67
N LEU A 52 14.33 3.93 -2.53
CA LEU A 52 14.91 4.66 -1.40
C LEU A 52 16.42 4.47 -1.37
N PHE A 53 17.18 5.55 -1.19
CA PHE A 53 18.64 5.51 -1.12
C PHE A 53 19.17 6.56 -0.15
N TRP A 54 20.44 6.43 0.27
CA TRP A 54 21.09 7.43 1.10
C TRP A 54 21.75 8.49 0.22
N LYS A 55 21.37 9.77 0.40
CA LYS A 55 22.06 10.95 -0.13
C LYS A 55 22.69 11.73 1.02
N VAL A 56 23.50 12.73 0.72
CA VAL A 56 24.28 13.50 1.71
C VAL A 56 23.37 14.06 2.82
N GLY A 57 23.36 13.37 3.97
CA GLY A 57 22.59 13.75 5.16
C GLY A 57 21.09 13.40 5.15
N GLU A 58 20.56 12.78 4.09
CA GLU A 58 19.13 12.48 3.98
C GLU A 58 18.79 11.23 3.17
N VAL A 59 17.56 10.75 3.32
CA VAL A 59 17.02 9.67 2.49
C VAL A 59 16.47 10.26 1.19
N GLY A 60 17.01 9.83 0.06
CA GLY A 60 16.53 10.15 -1.27
C GLY A 60 15.45 9.19 -1.73
N VAL A 61 14.56 9.70 -2.58
CA VAL A 61 13.47 8.94 -3.20
C VAL A 61 13.59 9.09 -4.72
N ILE A 62 13.66 7.98 -5.43
CA ILE A 62 13.44 7.93 -6.88
C ILE A 62 11.95 7.69 -7.08
N GLU A 63 11.19 8.77 -7.33
CA GLU A 63 9.74 8.70 -7.44
C GLU A 63 9.29 7.67 -8.49
N ASP A 64 9.98 7.61 -9.63
CA ASP A 64 9.68 6.70 -10.74
C ASP A 64 9.77 5.21 -10.38
N LEU A 65 10.50 4.87 -9.32
CA LEU A 65 10.61 3.49 -8.79
C LEU A 65 9.70 3.25 -7.57
N CYS A 66 9.21 4.30 -6.92
CA CYS A 66 8.39 4.15 -5.71
C CYS A 66 6.98 3.70 -6.06
N ILE A 67 6.62 2.45 -5.74
CA ILE A 67 5.29 1.89 -5.98
C ILE A 67 4.28 2.13 -4.84
N TYR A 68 4.61 3.02 -3.90
CA TYR A 68 3.74 3.41 -2.78
C TYR A 68 3.19 2.22 -1.96
N CYS A 69 3.96 1.13 -1.83
CA CYS A 69 3.51 -0.10 -1.16
C CYS A 69 3.33 0.05 0.35
N GLY A 70 4.12 0.93 0.98
CA GLY A 70 4.09 1.19 2.43
C GLY A 70 5.10 0.40 3.25
N ALA A 71 5.95 -0.44 2.64
CA ALA A 71 6.98 -1.21 3.35
C ALA A 71 7.92 -0.31 4.17
N CYS A 72 8.28 0.87 3.66
CA CYS A 72 9.10 1.84 4.36
C CYS A 72 8.44 2.38 5.65
N VAL A 73 7.11 2.57 5.66
CA VAL A 73 6.36 3.00 6.85
C VAL A 73 6.34 1.88 7.88
N LEU A 74 6.06 0.65 7.44
CA LEU A 74 6.00 -0.52 8.32
C LEU A 74 7.34 -0.87 8.98
N SER A 75 8.45 -0.62 8.30
CA SER A 75 9.80 -0.87 8.84
C SER A 75 10.41 0.32 9.56
N CYS A 76 9.77 1.50 9.54
CA CYS A 76 10.29 2.64 10.27
C CYS A 76 10.03 2.46 11.77
N ILE A 77 11.09 2.54 12.57
CA ILE A 77 11.01 2.45 14.04
C ILE A 77 10.60 3.77 14.71
N VAL A 78 10.40 4.83 13.91
CA VAL A 78 9.97 6.15 14.38
C VAL A 78 8.64 6.46 13.70
N ASP A 79 7.58 6.47 14.49
CA ASP A 79 6.25 6.86 14.01
C ASP A 79 6.28 8.26 13.38
N ASP A 80 5.46 8.46 12.34
CA ASP A 80 5.37 9.71 11.57
C ASP A 80 6.65 10.17 10.86
N CYS A 81 7.73 9.39 10.89
CA CYS A 81 8.95 9.68 10.14
C CYS A 81 8.75 9.56 8.63
N ILE A 82 7.92 8.61 8.17
CA ILE A 82 7.64 8.40 6.75
C ILE A 82 6.12 8.39 6.57
N ARG A 83 5.63 9.18 5.62
CA ARG A 83 4.22 9.18 5.21
C ARG A 83 4.11 8.80 3.76
N VAL A 84 3.18 7.90 3.45
CA VAL A 84 2.82 7.53 2.08
C VAL A 84 1.38 7.94 1.84
N ILE A 85 1.16 8.63 0.73
CA ILE A 85 -0.16 8.95 0.19
C ILE A 85 -0.26 8.24 -1.16
N ARG A 86 -1.35 7.55 -1.44
CA ARG A 86 -1.53 6.85 -2.72
C ARG A 86 -2.98 6.88 -3.18
N LYS A 87 -3.19 6.93 -4.48
CA LYS A 87 -4.50 6.97 -5.13
C LYS A 87 -4.74 5.66 -5.86
N ARG A 88 -5.86 5.01 -5.55
CA ARG A 88 -6.33 3.79 -6.24
C ARG A 88 -6.94 4.11 -7.60
N ALA A 89 -7.15 3.08 -8.42
CA ALA A 89 -7.79 3.20 -9.73
C ALA A 89 -9.26 3.67 -9.65
N ASP A 90 -9.95 3.38 -8.53
CA ASP A 90 -11.31 3.87 -8.23
C ASP A 90 -11.34 5.32 -7.71
N GLY A 91 -10.17 5.94 -7.55
CA GLY A 91 -10.04 7.30 -7.03
C GLY A 91 -9.96 7.40 -5.51
N GLU A 92 -10.13 6.29 -4.76
CA GLU A 92 -9.93 6.31 -3.30
C GLU A 92 -8.48 6.71 -2.97
N VAL A 93 -8.32 7.67 -2.05
CA VAL A 93 -7.01 8.14 -1.59
C VAL A 93 -6.73 7.57 -0.20
N GLU A 94 -5.55 6.97 -0.04
CA GLU A 94 -5.08 6.38 1.20
C GLU A 94 -3.88 7.16 1.71
N SER A 95 -3.80 7.38 3.02
CA SER A 95 -2.68 8.04 3.69
C SER A 95 -2.37 7.30 4.99
N PHE A 96 -1.10 7.02 5.24
CA PHE A 96 -0.66 6.35 6.46
C PHE A 96 0.79 6.74 6.77
N SER A 97 1.11 6.83 8.07
CA SER A 97 2.46 7.16 8.55
C SER A 97 2.92 6.32 9.72
N THR A 98 2.05 5.45 10.23
CA THR A 98 2.37 4.47 11.28
C THR A 98 1.96 3.06 10.86
N PRO A 99 2.53 2.01 11.47
CA PRO A 99 2.04 0.64 11.27
C PRO A 99 0.56 0.47 11.63
N ARG A 100 0.08 1.19 12.65
CA ARG A 100 -1.32 1.16 13.07
C ARG A 100 -2.25 1.66 11.97
N ASP A 101 -1.94 2.80 11.34
CA ASP A 101 -2.74 3.36 10.24
C ASP A 101 -2.87 2.36 9.09
N PHE A 102 -1.74 1.74 8.72
CA PHE A 102 -1.70 0.77 7.62
C PHE A 102 -2.51 -0.48 7.93
N ILE A 103 -2.40 -1.02 9.14
CA ILE A 103 -3.16 -2.18 9.60
C ILE A 103 -4.66 -1.87 9.61
N MET A 104 -5.07 -0.72 10.14
CA MET A 104 -6.48 -0.29 10.15
C MET A 104 -7.05 -0.16 8.73
N LEU A 105 -6.29 0.47 7.82
CA LEU A 105 -6.65 0.57 6.41
C LEU A 105 -6.85 -0.83 5.78
N GLN A 106 -5.89 -1.73 5.97
CA GLN A 106 -5.95 -3.07 5.39
C GLN A 106 -7.11 -3.89 5.97
N HIS A 107 -7.41 -3.76 7.26
CA HIS A 107 -8.58 -4.38 7.88
C HIS A 107 -9.89 -3.86 7.27
N GLY A 108 -10.01 -2.56 7.03
CA GLY A 108 -11.18 -1.97 6.38
C GLY A 108 -11.39 -2.51 4.97
N ILE A 109 -10.32 -2.55 4.16
CA ILE A 109 -10.37 -3.12 2.80
C ILE A 109 -10.76 -4.60 2.84
N ASN A 110 -10.16 -5.38 3.75
CA ASN A 110 -10.45 -6.80 3.89
C ASN A 110 -11.89 -7.03 4.37
N ALA A 111 -12.42 -6.18 5.24
CA ALA A 111 -13.83 -6.24 5.63
C ALA A 111 -14.76 -6.02 4.44
N LYS A 112 -14.54 -4.97 3.63
CA LYS A 112 -15.30 -4.73 2.38
C LYS A 112 -15.28 -5.96 1.45
N LYS A 113 -14.10 -6.56 1.25
CA LYS A 113 -13.94 -7.77 0.43
C LYS A 113 -14.68 -8.98 0.99
N ARG A 114 -14.65 -9.20 2.31
CA ARG A 114 -15.39 -10.28 2.97
C ARG A 114 -16.89 -10.12 2.77
N PHE A 115 -17.43 -8.93 3.02
CA PHE A 115 -18.86 -8.67 2.79
C PHE A 115 -19.26 -8.86 1.32
N LYS A 116 -18.44 -8.39 0.37
CA LYS A 116 -18.69 -8.63 -1.05
C LYS A 116 -18.75 -10.13 -1.35
N ARG A 117 -17.75 -10.92 -0.92
CA ARG A 117 -17.72 -12.37 -1.14
C ARG A 117 -18.93 -13.08 -0.53
N VAL A 118 -19.36 -12.67 0.67
CA VAL A 118 -20.56 -13.24 1.31
C VAL A 118 -21.79 -12.95 0.47
N ARG A 119 -21.99 -11.71 0.01
CA ARG A 119 -23.12 -11.33 -0.86
C ARG A 119 -23.09 -12.02 -2.22
N ASP A 120 -21.90 -12.21 -2.79
CA ASP A 120 -21.73 -12.91 -4.08
C ASP A 120 -22.12 -14.40 -3.96
N LEU A 121 -21.88 -15.01 -2.80
CA LEU A 121 -22.16 -16.43 -2.55
C LEU A 121 -23.59 -16.67 -2.03
N PHE A 122 -24.10 -15.72 -1.24
CA PHE A 122 -25.42 -15.72 -0.62
C PHE A 122 -26.05 -14.35 -0.81
N PRO A 123 -26.69 -14.10 -1.97
CA PRO A 123 -27.37 -12.85 -2.25
C PRO A 123 -28.45 -12.53 -1.21
N THR A 124 -29.16 -13.57 -0.75
CA THR A 124 -30.19 -13.48 0.28
C THR A 124 -29.87 -14.39 1.47
N PRO A 125 -30.40 -14.08 2.68
CA PRO A 125 -30.32 -14.98 3.83
C PRO A 125 -30.92 -16.36 3.55
N GLU A 126 -31.97 -16.42 2.73
CA GLU A 126 -32.64 -17.66 2.32
C GLU A 126 -31.69 -18.57 1.53
N ASP A 127 -30.82 -18.01 0.68
CA ASP A 127 -29.82 -18.78 -0.07
C ASP A 127 -28.83 -19.49 0.88
N TYR A 128 -28.40 -18.79 1.94
CA TYR A 128 -27.53 -19.37 2.96
C TYR A 128 -28.25 -20.51 3.71
N LEU A 129 -29.50 -20.27 4.13
CA LEU A 129 -30.31 -21.27 4.83
C LEU A 129 -30.56 -22.49 3.91
N SER A 130 -30.90 -22.30 2.65
CA SER A 130 -31.13 -23.42 1.72
C SER A 130 -29.92 -24.35 1.60
N ARG A 131 -28.70 -23.80 1.66
CA ARG A 131 -27.45 -24.55 1.52
C ARG A 131 -26.99 -25.22 2.82
N TYR A 132 -27.20 -24.58 3.96
CA TYR A 132 -26.63 -25.02 5.25
C TYR A 132 -27.66 -25.31 6.34
N ARG A 133 -28.97 -25.27 6.04
CA ARG A 133 -29.99 -25.68 7.02
C ARG A 133 -29.70 -27.13 7.41
N PRO A 134 -29.46 -27.40 8.71
CA PRO A 134 -29.34 -28.77 9.18
C PRO A 134 -30.64 -29.50 8.87
N ALA A 135 -30.56 -30.74 8.39
CA ALA A 135 -31.72 -31.62 8.45
C ALA A 135 -32.13 -31.66 9.93
N MET A 136 -33.33 -31.19 10.25
CA MET A 136 -33.91 -31.45 11.56
C MET A 136 -33.97 -32.97 11.69
N ALA A 137 -33.13 -33.53 12.56
CA ALA A 137 -33.27 -34.93 12.94
C ALA A 137 -34.66 -35.11 13.56
N PRO A 138 -35.38 -36.19 13.21
CA PRO A 138 -36.75 -36.44 13.66
C PRO A 138 -36.84 -36.55 15.19
#